data_AF-A0A9W6YLK8-F1
#
_entry.id   AF-A0A9W6YLK8-F1
#
_cell.length_a   1.000
_cell.length_b   1.000
_cell.length_c   1.000
_cell.angle_alpha   90.00
_cell.angle_beta   90.00
_cell.angle_gamma   90.00
#
_symmetry.space_group_name_H-M   'P 1'
#
loop_
_entity.id
_entity.type
_entity.pdbx_description
1 polymer ?
#
loop_
_entity_poly.entity_id
_entity_poly.type
_entity_poly.pdbx_seq_one_letter_code
_entity_poly.pdbx_strand_id
1 'polypeptide(L)'
;MGDIVCTNVRVEFLPPNTTAFLQPMDAGIIATFKLAFRRKQLLWVFDKIKHGDNIDKKAYEVDQLQAMQWSKAIWAEMSGKSTVANCFRHTGIIFNGVNESDSPINQTSYGADAELEDVIIRASQLSL
;
A
#
# COMPACT_ATOMS: atom_id res chain seq x y z
N MET A 1 -11.77 -26.73 17.80
CA MET A 1 -11.41 -26.07 16.54
C MET A 1 -11.99 -26.92 15.43
N GLY A 2 -12.87 -26.38 14.59
CA GLY A 2 -13.46 -27.15 13.50
C GLY A 2 -12.48 -27.21 12.33
N ASP A 3 -12.24 -28.41 11.79
CA ASP A 3 -11.42 -28.58 10.60
C ASP A 3 -12.13 -27.96 9.40
N ILE A 4 -11.53 -26.91 8.83
CA ILE A 4 -11.99 -26.31 7.58
C ILE A 4 -11.53 -27.23 6.45
N VAL A 5 -12.45 -28.06 5.94
CA VAL A 5 -12.20 -28.93 4.79
C VAL A 5 -12.45 -28.14 3.51
N CYS A 6 -11.38 -27.68 2.85
CA CYS A 6 -11.45 -27.06 1.54
C CYS A 6 -11.38 -28.14 0.45
N THR A 7 -12.45 -28.34 -0.33
CA THR A 7 -12.48 -29.34 -1.42
C THR A 7 -11.78 -28.88 -2.70
N ASN A 8 -11.52 -27.57 -2.84
CA ASN A 8 -11.01 -26.96 -4.07
C ASN A 8 -9.85 -25.98 -3.83
N VAL A 9 -9.25 -25.99 -2.64
CA VAL A 9 -8.11 -25.13 -2.30
C VAL A 9 -6.98 -26.02 -1.77
N ARG A 10 -5.79 -25.86 -2.36
CA ARG A 10 -4.55 -26.46 -1.82
C ARG A 10 -3.83 -25.40 -1.00
N VAL A 11 -3.51 -25.73 0.25
CA VAL A 11 -2.75 -24.86 1.15
C VAL A 11 -1.32 -25.38 1.20
N GLU A 12 -0.37 -24.51 0.91
CA GLU A 12 1.07 -24.80 0.98
C GLU A 12 1.69 -24.03 2.15
N PHE A 13 2.53 -24.69 2.95
CA PHE A 13 3.26 -24.05 4.02
C PHE A 13 4.61 -23.56 3.51
N LEU A 14 4.94 -22.31 3.81
CA LEU A 14 6.26 -21.78 3.51
C LEU A 14 7.29 -22.35 4.48
N PRO A 15 8.56 -22.53 4.04
CA PRO A 15 9.63 -22.88 4.95
C PRO A 15 9.76 -21.86 6.09
N PRO A 16 10.22 -22.27 7.29
CA PRO A 16 10.37 -21.35 8.41
C PRO A 16 11.27 -20.16 8.07
N ASN A 17 10.94 -18.98 8.59
CA ASN A 17 11.70 -17.72 8.44
C ASN A 17 11.84 -17.20 6.99
N THR A 18 10.97 -17.61 6.07
CA THR A 18 11.02 -17.16 4.67
C THR A 18 9.95 -16.13 4.30
N THR A 19 9.11 -15.72 5.26
CA THR A 19 7.97 -14.83 5.05
C THR A 19 8.33 -13.56 4.27
N ALA A 20 9.40 -12.86 4.69
CA ALA A 20 9.84 -11.62 4.03
C ALA A 20 10.25 -11.80 2.55
N PHE A 21 10.62 -13.02 2.14
CA PHE A 21 11.07 -13.32 0.78
C PHE A 21 9.97 -13.95 -0.07
N LEU A 22 9.19 -14.87 0.51
CA LEU A 22 8.22 -15.67 -0.23
C LEU A 22 6.79 -15.12 -0.13
N GLN A 23 6.45 -14.25 0.82
CA GLN A 23 5.08 -13.71 0.92
C GLN A 23 4.93 -12.42 0.10
N PRO A 24 4.05 -12.39 -0.92
CA PRO A 24 3.85 -11.21 -1.74
C PRO A 24 3.35 -9.99 -0.95
N MET A 25 2.63 -10.26 0.15
CA MET A 25 2.16 -9.22 1.08
C MET A 25 3.32 -8.43 1.69
N ASP A 26 4.38 -9.12 2.11
CA ASP A 26 5.60 -8.52 2.67
C ASP A 26 6.57 -8.04 1.59
N ALA A 27 6.48 -8.57 0.36
CA ALA A 27 7.26 -8.14 -0.80
C ALA A 27 6.84 -6.77 -1.38
N GLY A 28 6.00 -6.00 -0.67
CA GLY A 28 5.70 -4.61 -1.01
C GLY A 28 4.22 -4.22 -0.97
N ILE A 29 3.29 -5.17 -1.05
CA ILE A 29 1.85 -4.85 -1.06
C ILE A 29 1.44 -4.10 0.22
N ILE A 30 1.85 -4.59 1.40
CA ILE A 30 1.56 -3.93 2.68
C ILE A 30 2.18 -2.53 2.73
N ALA A 31 3.42 -2.39 2.29
CA ALA A 31 4.14 -1.11 2.30
C ALA A 31 3.45 -0.09 1.39
N THR A 32 3.13 -0.46 0.15
CA THR A 32 2.41 0.41 -0.80
C THR A 32 1.04 0.80 -0.28
N PHE A 33 0.29 -0.16 0.30
CA PHE A 33 -1.03 0.12 0.85
C PHE A 33 -0.95 1.13 2.02
N LYS A 34 -0.01 0.93 2.95
CA LYS A 34 0.21 1.85 4.08
C LYS A 34 0.59 3.26 3.61
N LEU A 35 1.45 3.37 2.59
CA LEU A 35 1.82 4.65 1.99
C LEU A 35 0.60 5.37 1.41
N ALA A 36 -0.21 4.67 0.61
CA ALA A 36 -1.42 5.23 0.02
C ALA A 36 -2.46 5.64 1.08
N PHE A 37 -2.59 4.85 2.15
CA PHE A 37 -3.46 5.19 3.28
C PHE A 37 -2.98 6.46 4.00
N ARG A 38 -1.68 6.56 4.27
CA ARG A 38 -1.09 7.75 4.90
C ARG A 38 -1.28 9.00 4.06
N ARG A 39 -1.14 8.90 2.72
CA ARG A 39 -1.42 10.00 1.80
C ARG A 39 -2.88 10.49 1.91
N LYS A 40 -3.86 9.57 1.91
CA LYS A 40 -5.27 9.94 2.10
C LYS A 40 -5.51 10.63 3.44
N GLN A 41 -4.88 10.12 4.50
CA GLN A 41 -4.97 10.70 5.83
C GLN A 41 -4.42 12.13 5.89
N LEU A 42 -3.31 12.41 5.21
CA LEU A 42 -2.72 13.74 5.14
C LEU A 42 -3.57 14.72 4.34
N LEU A 43 -4.08 14.30 3.18
CA LEU A 43 -4.99 15.11 2.37
C LEU A 43 -6.28 15.45 3.15
N TRP A 44 -6.81 14.49 3.90
CA TRP A 44 -7.98 14.69 4.74
C TRP A 44 -7.75 15.73 5.84
N VAL A 45 -6.61 15.68 6.52
CA VAL A 45 -6.22 16.70 7.51
C VAL A 45 -6.02 18.06 6.86
N PHE A 46 -5.38 18.09 5.69
CA PHE A 46 -5.15 19.32 4.95
C PHE A 46 -6.47 20.00 4.54
N ASP A 47 -7.45 19.21 4.11
CA ASP A 47 -8.79 19.73 3.79
C ASP A 47 -9.46 20.31 5.04
N LYS A 48 -9.37 19.67 6.21
CA LYS A 48 -9.87 20.24 7.48
C LYS A 48 -9.25 21.61 7.80
N ILE A 49 -7.93 21.75 7.64
CA ILE A 49 -7.21 23.02 7.84
C ILE A 49 -7.78 24.10 6.92
N LYS A 50 -7.97 23.78 5.63
CA LYS A 50 -8.51 24.72 4.66
C LYS A 50 -9.92 25.20 4.98
N HIS A 51 -10.75 24.35 5.58
CA HIS A 51 -12.11 24.70 5.97
C HIS A 51 -12.18 25.44 7.32
N GLY A 52 -11.04 25.64 7.99
CA GLY A 52 -10.97 26.33 9.28
C GLY A 52 -11.42 25.46 10.46
N ASP A 53 -11.42 24.13 10.30
CA ASP A 53 -11.74 23.22 11.40
C ASP A 53 -10.69 23.33 12.51
N ASN A 54 -11.12 23.17 13.76
CA ASN A 54 -10.21 23.15 14.89
C ASN A 54 -9.39 21.85 14.88
N ILE A 55 -8.09 21.96 14.60
CA ILE A 55 -7.15 20.84 14.53
C ILE A 55 -6.61 20.58 15.93
N ASP A 56 -7.07 19.50 16.57
CA ASP A 56 -6.55 19.04 17.84
C ASP A 56 -5.58 17.83 17.65
N LYS A 57 -5.17 17.21 18.76
CA LYS A 57 -4.28 16.03 18.72
C LYS A 57 -4.89 14.83 17.99
N LYS A 58 -6.19 14.85 17.68
CA LYS A 58 -6.95 13.80 17.01
C LYS A 58 -7.20 14.10 15.54
N ALA A 59 -6.53 15.10 14.98
CA ALA A 59 -6.69 15.48 13.57
C ALA A 59 -6.61 14.31 12.58
N TYR A 60 -5.77 13.32 12.90
CA TYR A 60 -5.54 12.11 12.11
C TYR A 60 -6.48 10.92 12.43
N GLU A 61 -7.27 10.99 13.50
CA GLU A 61 -8.22 9.92 13.85
C GLU A 61 -9.29 9.82 12.78
N VAL A 62 -9.48 8.63 12.22
CA VAL A 62 -10.53 8.35 11.23
C VAL A 62 -11.48 7.30 11.81
N ASP A 63 -12.77 7.46 11.55
CA ASP A 63 -13.73 6.42 11.90
C ASP A 63 -13.56 5.17 11.02
N GLN A 64 -14.15 4.06 11.48
CA GLN A 64 -14.03 2.78 10.80
C GLN A 64 -14.62 2.80 9.39
N LEU A 65 -15.72 3.52 9.17
CA LEU A 65 -16.38 3.60 7.86
C LEU A 65 -15.46 4.32 6.85
N GLN A 66 -14.87 5.44 7.26
CA GLN A 66 -13.93 6.19 6.44
C GLN A 66 -12.69 5.37 6.10
N ALA A 67 -12.14 4.65 7.08
CA ALA A 67 -11.00 3.76 6.89
C ALA A 67 -11.32 2.62 5.91
N MET A 68 -12.51 2.02 5.98
CA MET A 68 -12.96 0.99 5.04
C MET A 68 -13.15 1.54 3.62
N GLN A 69 -13.75 2.73 3.49
CA GLN A 69 -13.92 3.39 2.20
C GLN A 69 -12.57 3.70 1.54
N TRP A 70 -11.60 4.21 2.31
CA TRP A 70 -10.24 4.46 1.82
C TRP A 70 -9.54 3.17 1.42
N SER A 71 -9.68 2.12 2.23
CA SER A 71 -9.11 0.80 1.95
C SER A 71 -9.62 0.22 0.64
N LYS A 72 -10.94 0.31 0.39
CA LYS A 72 -11.56 -0.10 -0.88
C LYS A 72 -11.02 0.69 -2.07
N ALA A 73 -10.93 2.02 -1.94
CA ALA A 73 -10.43 2.88 -3.00
C ALA A 73 -8.95 2.62 -3.32
N ILE A 74 -8.11 2.50 -2.29
CA ILE A 74 -6.68 2.17 -2.43
C ILE A 74 -6.51 0.82 -3.12
N TRP A 75 -7.25 -0.19 -2.69
CA TRP A 75 -7.17 -1.52 -3.29
C TRP A 75 -7.56 -1.53 -4.77
N ALA A 76 -8.63 -0.82 -5.14
CA ALA A 76 -9.04 -0.67 -6.54
C ALA A 76 -7.96 0.01 -7.38
N GLU A 77 -7.34 1.09 -6.86
CA GLU A 77 -6.25 1.79 -7.54
C GLU A 77 -5.01 0.91 -7.69
N MET A 78 -4.61 0.20 -6.63
CA MET A 78 -3.45 -0.70 -6.65
C MET A 78 -3.65 -1.90 -7.58
N SER A 79 -4.87 -2.43 -7.67
CA SER A 79 -5.20 -3.57 -8.55
C SER A 79 -5.11 -3.21 -10.03
N GLY A 80 -5.27 -1.93 -10.39
CA GLY A 80 -5.06 -1.44 -11.75
C GLY A 80 -3.59 -1.21 -12.12
N LYS A 81 -2.66 -1.34 -11.17
CA LYS A 81 -1.22 -1.13 -11.37
C LYS A 81 -0.46 -2.47 -11.41
N SER A 82 0.80 -2.42 -11.84
CA SER A 82 1.68 -3.60 -11.83
C SER A 82 2.23 -3.97 -10.45
N THR A 83 1.95 -3.20 -9.39
CA THR A 83 2.50 -3.42 -8.04
C THR A 83 2.24 -4.83 -7.53
N VAL A 84 0.98 -5.29 -7.55
CA VAL A 84 0.62 -6.62 -7.05
C VAL A 84 1.34 -7.69 -7.88
N ALA A 85 1.26 -7.61 -9.21
CA ALA A 85 1.94 -8.56 -10.09
C ALA A 85 3.46 -8.59 -9.87
N ASN A 86 4.09 -7.43 -9.68
CA ASN A 86 5.52 -7.32 -9.42
C ASN A 86 5.92 -7.93 -8.08
N CYS A 87 5.12 -7.73 -7.01
CA CYS A 87 5.36 -8.37 -5.72
C CYS A 87 5.31 -9.90 -5.84
N PHE A 88 4.28 -10.44 -6.52
CA PHE A 88 4.20 -11.89 -6.76
C PHE A 88 5.37 -12.41 -7.60
N ARG A 89 5.77 -11.69 -8.66
CA ARG A 89 6.95 -12.05 -9.46
C ARG A 89 8.23 -12.04 -8.63
N HIS A 90 8.40 -11.05 -7.75
CA HIS A 90 9.56 -10.91 -6.88
C HIS A 90 9.73 -12.10 -5.93
N THR A 91 8.62 -12.63 -5.39
CA THR A 91 8.65 -13.84 -4.54
C THR A 91 8.96 -15.13 -5.29
N GLY A 92 8.92 -15.14 -6.63
CA GLY A 92 9.08 -16.33 -7.45
C GLY A 92 7.89 -17.31 -7.40
N ILE A 93 6.81 -16.99 -6.68
CA ILE A 93 5.59 -17.82 -6.64
C ILE A 93 4.92 -17.89 -8.02
N ILE A 94 4.92 -16.78 -8.77
CA ILE A 94 4.50 -16.77 -10.16
C ILE A 94 5.75 -16.97 -11.03
N PHE A 95 5.92 -18.18 -11.55
CA PHE A 95 6.98 -18.50 -12.50
C PHE A 95 6.56 -18.06 -13.90
N ASN A 96 7.06 -16.91 -14.37
CA ASN A 96 7.00 -16.57 -15.79
C ASN A 96 8.09 -17.40 -16.49
N GLY A 97 7.71 -18.49 -17.16
CA GLY A 97 8.65 -19.28 -17.95
C GLY A 97 9.28 -18.42 -19.06
N VAL A 98 10.56 -18.06 -18.90
CA VAL A 98 11.63 -17.66 -19.87
C VAL A 98 11.25 -16.81 -21.11
N ASN A 99 10.05 -16.26 -21.24
CA ASN A 99 9.59 -15.58 -22.46
C ASN A 99 9.04 -14.17 -22.21
N GLU A 100 9.72 -13.36 -21.39
CA GLU A 100 9.54 -11.90 -21.46
C GLU A 100 10.91 -11.26 -21.63
N SER A 101 11.12 -10.74 -22.84
CA SER A 101 12.17 -9.79 -23.22
C SER A 101 12.44 -8.78 -22.13
N ASP A 102 13.72 -8.61 -21.79
CA ASP A 102 14.28 -7.63 -20.87
C ASP A 102 13.52 -6.30 -20.90
N SER A 103 12.50 -6.20 -20.05
CA SER A 103 11.93 -4.91 -19.71
C SER A 103 12.91 -4.31 -18.72
N PRO A 104 13.44 -3.10 -18.97
CA PRO A 104 14.50 -2.55 -18.16
C PRO A 104 14.04 -2.55 -16.72
N ILE A 105 14.92 -3.04 -15.84
CA ILE A 105 14.81 -2.95 -14.41
C ILE A 105 14.59 -1.48 -14.08
N ASN A 106 13.33 -1.05 -14.04
CA ASN A 106 12.98 0.20 -13.39
C ASN A 106 13.29 -0.08 -11.92
N GLN A 107 14.49 0.36 -11.52
CA GLN A 107 14.86 0.59 -10.13
C GLN A 107 13.58 1.03 -9.42
N THR A 108 13.21 0.27 -8.39
CA THR A 108 12.05 0.58 -7.55
C THR A 108 12.22 2.01 -7.08
N SER A 109 11.53 2.92 -7.76
CA SER A 109 11.56 4.33 -7.48
C SER A 109 10.76 4.50 -6.20
N TYR A 110 11.47 4.44 -5.09
CA TYR A 110 11.13 5.14 -3.85
C TYR A 110 11.06 6.67 -4.07
N GLY A 111 10.95 7.16 -5.31
CA GLY A 111 10.97 8.58 -5.68
C GLY A 111 9.60 9.17 -6.02
N ALA A 112 8.50 8.50 -5.66
CA ALA A 112 7.17 9.12 -5.69
C ALA A 112 6.89 10.01 -4.46
N ASP A 113 7.94 10.34 -3.70
CA ASP A 113 7.91 11.20 -2.52
C ASP A 113 7.68 12.69 -2.85
N ALA A 114 7.88 13.09 -4.10
CA ALA A 114 7.74 14.49 -4.53
C ALA A 114 6.37 15.11 -4.19
N GLU A 115 5.28 14.34 -4.23
CA GLU A 115 3.95 14.85 -3.88
C GLU A 115 3.72 14.96 -2.36
N LEU A 116 4.39 14.13 -1.56
CA LEU A 116 4.31 14.19 -0.10
C LEU A 116 5.22 15.30 0.44
N GLU A 117 6.43 15.43 -0.10
CA GLU A 117 7.38 16.49 0.20
C GLU A 117 6.79 17.86 -0.13
N ASP A 118 6.14 18.02 -1.27
CA ASP A 118 5.43 19.26 -1.62
C ASP A 118 4.32 19.61 -0.62
N VAL A 119 3.58 18.60 -0.13
CA VAL A 119 2.54 18.79 0.89
C VAL A 119 3.16 19.19 2.23
N ILE A 120 4.28 18.57 2.62
CA ILE A 120 5.01 18.89 3.86
C ILE A 120 5.60 20.31 3.78
N ILE A 121 6.21 20.68 2.65
CA ILE A 121 6.79 22.00 2.42
C ILE A 121 5.70 23.07 2.49
N ARG A 122 4.57 22.87 1.81
CA ARG A 122 3.43 23.81 1.85
C ARG A 122 2.83 23.92 3.26
N ALA A 123 2.74 22.81 3.99
CA ALA A 123 2.27 22.83 5.38
C ALA A 123 3.24 23.58 6.31
N SER A 124 4.55 23.48 6.09
CA SER A 124 5.56 24.19 6.88
C SER A 124 5.57 25.71 6.65
N GLN A 125 5.17 26.16 5.46
CA GLN A 125 5.07 27.58 5.10
C GLN A 125 3.81 28.26 5.62
N LEU A 126 2.85 27.51 6.16
CA LEU A 126 1.60 28.02 6.75
C LEU A 126 1.75 28.37 8.26
N SER A 127 2.97 28.60 8.75
CA SER A 127 3.17 29.08 10.12
C SER A 127 2.58 30.49 10.31
N LEU A 128 1.46 30.56 11.05
CA LEU A 128 1.03 31.72 11.84
C LEU A 128 1.72 31.68 13.21
#